data_AF-A0A2N3E487-F1
#
_entry.id   AF-A0A2N3E487-F1
#
_cell.length_a   1.000
_cell.length_b   1.000
_cell.length_c   1.000
_cell.angle_alpha   90.00
_cell.angle_beta   90.00
_cell.angle_gamma   90.00
#
_symmetry.space_group_name_H-M   'P 1'
#
loop_
_entity.id
_entity.type
_entity.pdbx_description
1 polymer ?
#
loop_
_entity_poly.entity_id
_entity_poly.type
_entity_poly.pdbx_seq_one_letter_code
_entity_poly.pdbx_strand_id
1 'polypeptide(L)'
;MGLSFDTLGYSERLQAAGASKQLSDEHARLARDMIIADLVTREDLRATRDDLKATLDLAVTRQTIIFGGMLAAAVAIGLAAIPLIV
;
A
#
# COMPACT_ATOMS: atom_id res chain seq x y z
N MET A 1 5.88 5.97 8.60
CA MET A 1 7.03 6.88 8.43
C MET A 1 6.53 8.11 7.69
N GLY A 2 6.45 9.27 8.34
CA GLY A 2 6.06 10.52 7.69
C GLY A 2 7.30 11.21 7.14
N LEU A 3 7.28 11.60 5.88
CA LEU A 3 8.28 12.52 5.33
C LEU A 3 8.08 13.88 6.01
N SER A 4 9.01 14.26 6.89
CA SER A 4 9.05 15.62 7.46
C SER A 4 9.91 16.49 6.57
N PHE A 5 9.29 17.42 5.84
CA PHE A 5 10.04 18.43 5.10
C PHE A 5 10.64 19.43 6.09
N ASP A 6 11.98 19.54 6.09
CA ASP A 6 12.71 20.48 6.94
C ASP A 6 12.65 21.90 6.36
N THR A 7 11.61 22.63 6.76
CA THR A 7 11.41 24.03 6.36
C THR A 7 12.48 24.96 6.92
N LEU A 8 13.09 24.61 8.06
CA LEU A 8 14.08 25.46 8.73
C LEU A 8 15.42 25.40 7.99
N GLY A 9 15.95 24.20 7.75
CA GLY A 9 17.18 24.03 6.96
C GLY A 9 17.03 24.46 5.50
N TYR A 10 15.79 24.50 4.97
CA TYR A 10 15.52 25.09 3.66
C TYR A 10 15.58 26.62 3.68
N SER A 11 14.92 27.28 4.65
CA SER A 11 14.92 28.74 4.73
C SER A 11 16.30 29.30 5.09
N GLU A 12 17.09 28.60 5.90
CA GLU A 12 18.48 28.97 6.22
C GLU A 12 19.39 28.91 4.99
N ARG A 13 19.27 27.88 4.15
CA ARG A 13 20.03 27.78 2.90
C ARG A 13 19.64 28.86 1.90
N LEU A 14 18.37 29.22 1.85
CA LEU A 14 17.87 30.26 0.97
C LEU A 14 18.33 31.66 1.45
N GLN A 15 18.41 31.88 2.77
CA GLN A 15 19.03 33.07 3.37
C GLN A 15 20.54 33.13 3.11
N ALA A 16 21.26 32.00 3.22
CA ALA A 16 22.68 31.92 2.91
C ALA A 16 22.99 32.23 1.43
N ALA A 17 22.02 31.99 0.53
CA ALA A 17 22.09 32.36 -0.88
C ALA A 17 21.74 33.84 -1.15
N GLY A 18 21.44 34.63 -0.11
CA GLY A 18 21.20 36.07 -0.21
C GLY A 18 19.72 36.47 -0.29
N ALA A 19 18.77 35.55 -0.15
CA ALA A 19 17.35 35.89 -0.09
C ALA A 19 16.97 36.48 1.27
N SER A 20 16.07 37.47 1.27
CA SER A 20 15.55 38.05 2.51
C SER A 20 14.87 36.99 3.39
N LYS A 21 14.99 37.11 4.72
CA LYS A 21 14.41 36.16 5.67
C LYS A 21 12.92 35.90 5.41
N GLN A 22 12.15 36.96 5.17
CA GLN A 22 10.71 36.86 4.89
C GLN A 22 10.42 36.09 3.61
N LEU A 23 11.18 36.33 2.53
CA LEU A 23 11.04 35.57 1.30
C LEU A 23 11.42 34.11 1.52
N SER A 24 12.49 33.84 2.26
CA SER A 24 12.98 32.49 2.49
C SER A 24 12.02 31.63 3.31
N ASP A 25 11.39 32.21 4.34
CA ASP A 25 10.42 31.51 5.17
C ASP A 25 9.11 31.24 4.41
N GLU A 26 8.64 32.19 3.59
CA GLU A 26 7.46 31.97 2.74
C GLU A 26 7.73 30.94 1.64
N HIS A 27 8.93 30.95 1.05
CA HIS A 27 9.30 29.94 0.05
C HIS A 27 9.43 28.55 0.66
N ALA A 28 9.96 28.43 1.88
CA ALA A 28 10.00 27.17 2.61
C ALA A 28 8.60 26.62 2.89
N ARG A 29 7.66 27.51 3.23
CA ARG A 29 6.26 27.17 3.51
C ARG A 29 5.53 26.74 2.24
N LEU A 30 5.71 27.47 1.15
CA LEU A 30 5.14 27.12 -0.16
C LEU A 30 5.69 25.77 -0.67
N ALA A 31 7.01 25.54 -0.54
CA ALA A 31 7.65 24.29 -0.92
C ALA A 31 7.12 23.10 -0.11
N ARG A 32 6.95 23.27 1.20
CA ARG A 32 6.30 22.27 2.06
C ARG A 32 4.89 21.96 1.59
N ASP A 33 4.09 22.98 1.37
CA ASP A 33 2.67 22.80 1.05
C ASP A 33 2.51 22.16 -0.35
N MET A 34 3.38 22.47 -1.31
CA MET A 34 3.43 21.83 -2.62
C MET A 34 3.87 20.35 -2.54
N ILE A 35 4.88 20.04 -1.72
CA ILE A 35 5.37 18.65 -1.56
C ILE A 35 4.36 17.79 -0.79
N ILE A 36 3.66 18.35 0.20
CA ILE A 36 2.64 17.63 0.95
C ILE A 36 1.37 17.41 0.12
N ALA A 37 1.05 18.30 -0.83
CA ALA A 37 -0.09 18.14 -1.73
C ALA A 37 0.06 16.94 -2.69
N ASP A 38 1.30 16.60 -3.08
CA ASP A 38 1.62 15.51 -4.00
C ASP A 38 1.99 14.19 -3.29
N LEU A 39 1.99 14.18 -1.95
CA LEU A 39 2.13 12.95 -1.20
C LEU A 39 0.82 12.17 -1.27
N VAL A 40 0.89 10.90 -1.69
CA VAL A 40 -0.21 9.93 -1.62
C VAL A 40 -0.99 10.16 -0.33
N THR A 41 -2.24 10.60 -0.45
CA THR A 41 -2.98 11.03 0.73
C THR A 41 -3.15 9.83 1.65
N ARG A 42 -3.36 10.07 2.95
CA ARG A 42 -3.68 8.98 3.87
C ARG A 42 -4.90 8.19 3.40
N GLU A 43 -5.82 8.85 2.70
CA GLU A 43 -7.01 8.22 2.13
C GLU A 43 -6.65 7.33 0.94
N ASP A 44 -5.76 7.76 0.04
CA ASP A 44 -5.29 6.94 -1.07
C ASP A 44 -4.53 5.69 -0.58
N LEU A 45 -3.70 5.84 0.46
CA LEU A 45 -3.05 4.70 1.10
C LEU A 45 -4.05 3.74 1.73
N ARG A 46 -5.11 4.28 2.34
CA ARG A 46 -6.17 3.48 2.95
C ARG A 46 -6.98 2.74 1.90
N ALA A 47 -7.38 3.43 0.83
CA ALA A 47 -8.10 2.85 -0.30
C ALA A 47 -7.28 1.75 -0.96
N THR A 48 -5.98 1.97 -1.21
CA THR A 48 -5.08 0.96 -1.79
C THR A 48 -4.92 -0.24 -0.87
N ARG A 49 -4.83 -0.03 0.45
CA ARG A 49 -4.74 -1.11 1.43
C ARG A 49 -6.01 -1.95 1.49
N ASP A 50 -7.17 -1.29 1.47
CA ASP A 50 -8.47 -1.95 1.54
C ASP A 50 -8.74 -2.74 0.24
N ASP A 51 -8.38 -2.20 -0.92
CA ASP A 51 -8.43 -2.90 -2.21
C ASP A 51 -7.47 -4.11 -2.26
N LEU A 52 -6.24 -3.94 -1.78
CA LEU A 52 -5.28 -5.03 -1.68
C LEU A 52 -5.78 -6.14 -0.73
N LYS A 53 -6.43 -5.77 0.37
CA LYS A 53 -7.00 -6.75 1.30
C LYS A 53 -8.17 -7.51 0.66
N ALA A 54 -9.07 -6.81 -0.03
CA ALA A 54 -10.20 -7.41 -0.72
C ALA A 54 -9.75 -8.39 -1.82
N THR A 55 -8.74 -8.02 -2.61
CA THR A 55 -8.19 -8.89 -3.65
C THR A 55 -7.49 -10.12 -3.08
N LEU A 56 -6.76 -9.96 -1.97
CA LEU A 56 -6.12 -11.08 -1.27
C LEU A 56 -7.15 -12.03 -0.66
N ASP A 57 -8.18 -11.53 0.02
CA ASP A 57 -9.24 -12.34 0.61
C ASP A 57 -10.00 -13.14 -0.45
N LEU A 58 -10.27 -12.53 -1.61
CA LEU A 58 -10.89 -13.20 -2.75
C LEU A 58 -9.97 -14.28 -3.33
N ALA A 59 -8.68 -13.99 -3.50
CA ALA A 59 -7.70 -14.95 -3.99
C ALA A 59 -7.56 -16.16 -3.05
N VAL A 60 -7.44 -15.92 -1.75
CA VAL A 60 -7.37 -16.96 -0.71
C VAL A 60 -8.65 -17.79 -0.72
N THR A 61 -9.83 -17.17 -0.76
CA THR A 61 -11.11 -17.88 -0.80
C THR A 61 -11.21 -18.78 -2.02
N ARG A 62 -10.87 -18.27 -3.21
CA ARG A 62 -10.88 -19.05 -4.45
C ARG A 62 -9.91 -20.23 -4.36
N GLN A 63 -8.70 -20.00 -3.84
CA GLN A 63 -7.69 -21.02 -3.63
C GLN A 63 -8.20 -22.12 -2.69
N THR A 64 -8.83 -21.75 -1.57
CA THR A 64 -9.42 -22.69 -0.61
C THR A 64 -10.52 -23.53 -1.24
N ILE A 65 -11.40 -22.94 -2.06
CA ILE A 65 -12.45 -23.68 -2.76
C ILE A 65 -11.85 -24.69 -3.74
N ILE A 66 -10.84 -24.29 -4.53
CA ILE A 66 -10.18 -25.20 -5.49
C ILE A 66 -9.52 -26.36 -4.75
N PHE A 67 -8.76 -26.10 -3.70
CA PHE A 67 -8.11 -27.16 -2.93
C PHE A 67 -9.11 -28.07 -2.21
N GLY A 68 -10.17 -27.52 -1.63
CA GLY A 68 -11.25 -28.30 -1.03
C GLY A 68 -11.94 -29.20 -2.05
N GLY A 69 -12.25 -28.67 -3.25
CA GLY A 69 -12.82 -29.44 -4.35
C GLY A 69 -11.90 -30.56 -4.84
N MET A 70 -10.60 -30.28 -4.99
CA MET A 70 -9.60 -31.28 -5.36
C MET A 70 -9.48 -32.41 -4.33
N LEU A 71 -9.44 -32.07 -3.04
CA LEU A 71 -9.38 -33.07 -1.97
C LEU A 71 -10.66 -33.93 -1.94
N ALA A 72 -11.83 -33.31 -2.02
CA ALA A 72 -13.10 -34.04 -2.05
C ALA A 72 -13.18 -34.97 -3.27
N ALA A 73 -12.77 -34.51 -4.45
CA ALA A 73 -12.72 -35.33 -5.65
C ALA A 73 -11.72 -36.49 -5.51
N ALA A 74 -10.51 -36.24 -4.99
CA ALA A 74 -9.51 -37.28 -4.79
C ALA A 74 -9.99 -38.36 -3.81
N VAL A 75 -10.63 -37.97 -2.70
CA VAL A 75 -11.21 -38.91 -1.74
C VAL A 75 -12.35 -39.70 -2.36
N ALA A 76 -13.25 -39.05 -3.09
CA ALA A 76 -14.38 -39.72 -3.75
C ALA A 76 -13.90 -40.75 -4.78
N ILE A 77 -12.91 -40.38 -5.62
CA ILE A 77 -12.31 -41.27 -6.61
C ILE A 77 -11.60 -42.44 -5.91
N GLY A 78 -10.81 -42.16 -4.87
CA GLY A 78 -10.09 -43.19 -4.10
C GLY A 78 -11.04 -44.21 -3.47
N LEU A 79 -12.12 -43.75 -2.83
CA LEU A 79 -13.14 -44.62 -2.23
C LEU A 79 -13.89 -45.44 -3.28
N ALA A 80 -14.25 -44.85 -4.42
CA ALA A 80 -14.94 -45.55 -5.50
C ALA A 80 -14.07 -46.64 -6.16
N ALA A 81 -12.74 -46.53 -6.10
CA ALA A 81 -11.82 -47.52 -6.65
C ALA A 81 -11.59 -48.75 -5.74
N ILE A 82 -11.93 -48.68 -4.44
CA ILE A 82 -11.79 -49.79 -3.49
C ILE A 82 -12.47 -51.08 -3.98
N PRO A 83 -13.77 -51.08 -4.37
CA PRO A 83 -14.44 -52.30 -4.85
C PRO A 83 -13.94 -52.81 -6.22
N LEU A 84 -13.10 -52.05 -6.93
CA LEU A 84 -12.49 -52.49 -8.19
C LEU A 84 -11.19 -53.28 -7.95
N ILE A 85 -10.56 -53.10 -6.79
CA ILE A 85 -9.25 -53.67 -6.44
C ILE A 85 -9.37 -54.93 -5.56
N VAL A 86 -10.47 -55.06 -4.81
CA VAL A 86 -10.75 -56.19 -3.89
C VAL A 86 -11.62 -57.26 -4.54
#